data_AF-A0AA95JBT4-F1
#
_entry.id   AF-A0AA95JBT4-F1
#
_cell.length_a   1.000
_cell.length_b   1.000
_cell.length_c   1.000
_cell.angle_alpha   90.00
_cell.angle_beta   90.00
_cell.angle_gamma   90.00
#
_symmetry.space_group_name_H-M   'P 1'
#
loop_
_entity.id
_entity.type
_entity.pdbx_description
1 polymer ?
#
loop_
_entity_poly.entity_id
_entity_poly.type
_entity_poly.pdbx_seq_one_letter_code
_entity_poly.pdbx_strand_id
1 'polypeptide(L)'
;MKRYASMLGNTLLYVTMIVIAILLYNTVVNALLAWGTFGNGEQLPAQVFIVLILAIGLSWVAYTIKYRIRANAPSGGFIGMQQFTTLAWSRTAQLMLVGVAFALFYTAMMKLLLHHGVTDLSHFTEQYADVAVYYLIASAVINTALELILFIGILFNEVRRGIPTLWAVLIVSIIMAILQPGGPAMQLIGVGLGFLYGYTYIRTNSIWSVILIGCTFNVVFFTLVKTSAFDWIGSLNDVVLVLMIVVTAVYMAATLISRRVTLNKYGREG
;
A
#
# COMPACT_ATOMS: atom_id res chain seq x y z
N MET A 1 23.01 18.26 5.12
CA MET A 1 22.26 18.16 6.40
C MET A 1 20.85 18.76 6.36
N LYS A 2 20.65 20.04 6.00
CA LYS A 2 19.30 20.68 5.97
C LYS A 2 18.21 19.90 5.22
N ARG A 3 18.56 19.30 4.08
CA ARG A 3 17.67 18.47 3.25
C ARG A 3 17.17 17.19 3.95
N TYR A 4 18.09 16.42 4.53
CA TYR A 4 17.78 15.22 5.32
C TYR A 4 17.03 15.55 6.61
N ALA A 5 17.36 16.65 7.29
CA ALA A 5 16.60 17.13 8.45
C ALA A 5 15.16 17.52 8.09
N SER A 6 14.96 18.17 6.95
CA SER A 6 13.61 18.48 6.45
C SER A 6 12.83 17.22 6.06
N MET A 7 13.50 16.22 5.49
CA MET A 7 12.89 14.92 5.21
C MET A 7 12.45 14.27 6.52
N LEU A 8 13.35 14.14 7.50
CA LEU A 8 13.05 13.52 8.79
C LEU A 8 11.90 14.25 9.49
N GLY A 9 11.91 15.58 9.50
CA GLY A 9 10.81 16.37 10.05
C GLY A 9 9.47 16.14 9.35
N ASN A 10 9.46 15.98 8.02
CA ASN A 10 8.25 15.63 7.29
C ASN A 10 7.78 14.20 7.62
N THR A 11 8.69 13.23 7.61
CA THR A 11 8.38 11.84 7.96
C THR A 11 7.77 11.78 9.36
N LEU A 12 8.45 12.38 10.36
CA LEU A 12 7.98 12.40 11.74
C LEU A 12 6.62 13.08 11.85
N LEU A 13 6.41 14.25 11.21
CA LEU A 13 5.13 14.94 11.25
C LEU A 13 3.96 14.05 10.81
N TYR A 14 4.07 13.41 9.65
CA TYR A 14 2.98 12.59 9.11
C TYR A 14 2.84 11.25 9.82
N VAL A 15 3.94 10.62 10.26
CA VAL A 15 3.87 9.43 11.12
C VAL A 15 3.20 9.78 12.46
N THR A 16 3.49 10.94 13.05
CA THR A 16 2.81 11.42 14.25
C THR A 16 1.31 11.60 14.01
N MET A 17 0.87 12.08 12.84
CA MET A 17 -0.57 12.18 12.54
C MET A 17 -1.24 10.80 12.50
N ILE A 18 -0.54 9.77 12.00
CA ILE A 18 -1.03 8.37 12.03
C ILE A 18 -1.15 7.86 13.47
N VAL A 19 -0.11 8.10 14.29
CA VAL A 19 -0.13 7.71 15.71
C VAL A 19 -1.27 8.42 16.45
N ILE A 20 -1.47 9.72 16.23
CA ILE A 20 -2.58 10.47 16.81
C ILE A 20 -3.92 9.91 16.36
N ALA A 21 -4.08 9.53 15.08
CA ALA A 21 -5.32 8.90 14.60
C ALA A 21 -5.63 7.58 15.34
N ILE A 22 -4.62 6.74 15.58
CA ILE A 22 -4.76 5.50 16.37
C ILE A 22 -5.13 5.82 17.82
N LEU A 23 -4.50 6.82 18.44
CA LEU A 23 -4.82 7.25 19.80
C LEU A 23 -6.25 7.80 19.91
N LEU A 24 -6.69 8.62 18.96
CA LEU A 24 -8.07 9.13 18.89
C LEU A 24 -9.07 8.00 18.70
N TYR A 25 -8.75 7.00 17.87
CA TYR A 25 -9.59 5.81 17.76
C TYR A 25 -9.72 5.11 19.12
N ASN A 26 -8.60 4.81 19.78
CA ASN A 26 -8.60 4.07 21.05
C ASN A 26 -9.28 4.82 22.21
N THR A 27 -9.18 6.15 22.23
CA THR A 27 -9.69 6.98 23.35
C THR A 27 -11.11 7.48 23.12
N VAL A 28 -11.46 7.83 21.89
CA VAL A 28 -12.77 8.44 21.57
C VAL A 28 -13.68 7.44 20.89
N VAL A 29 -13.24 6.84 19.78
CA VAL A 29 -14.09 5.98 18.96
C VAL A 29 -14.42 4.68 19.69
N ASN A 30 -13.42 4.04 20.28
CA ASN A 30 -13.62 2.80 21.04
C ASN A 30 -14.50 3.04 22.28
N ALA A 31 -14.39 4.18 22.94
CA ALA A 31 -15.27 4.51 24.07
C ALA A 31 -16.75 4.63 23.65
N LEU A 32 -17.03 4.98 22.40
CA LEU A 32 -18.38 5.12 21.85
C LEU A 32 -18.92 3.81 21.24
N LEU A 33 -18.07 3.04 20.57
CA LEU A 33 -18.47 1.86 19.80
C LEU A 33 -18.19 0.52 20.50
N ALA A 34 -17.32 0.52 21.52
CA ALA A 34 -16.90 -0.66 22.28
C ALA A 34 -16.34 -1.81 21.41
N TRP A 35 -15.76 -1.51 20.25
CA TRP A 35 -15.16 -2.51 19.36
C TRP A 35 -13.79 -3.02 19.81
N GLY A 36 -13.24 -2.52 20.90
CA GLY A 36 -11.91 -2.87 21.40
C GLY A 36 -10.79 -2.00 20.82
N THR A 37 -9.57 -2.29 21.26
CA THR A 37 -8.39 -1.52 20.86
C THR A 37 -8.03 -1.77 19.39
N PHE A 38 -7.50 -0.73 18.74
CA PHE A 38 -7.10 -0.78 17.35
C PHE A 38 -6.19 -1.99 17.08
N GLY A 39 -6.57 -2.84 16.14
CA GLY A 39 -5.78 -3.99 15.71
C GLY A 39 -5.96 -5.26 16.54
N ASN A 40 -6.66 -5.20 17.68
CA ASN A 40 -6.94 -6.37 18.52
C ASN A 40 -8.43 -6.56 18.84
N GLY A 41 -9.27 -5.61 18.43
CA GLY A 41 -10.71 -5.63 18.69
C GLY A 41 -11.53 -6.26 17.57
N GLU A 42 -12.85 -6.20 17.74
CA GLU A 42 -13.84 -6.62 16.74
C GLU A 42 -13.93 -5.64 15.57
N GLN A 43 -14.47 -6.08 14.43
CA GLN A 43 -14.70 -5.23 13.25
C GLN A 43 -13.42 -4.57 12.70
N LEU A 44 -12.27 -5.29 12.72
CA LEU A 44 -10.97 -4.80 12.23
C LEU A 44 -11.04 -3.97 10.94
N PRO A 45 -11.79 -4.39 9.88
CA PRO A 45 -11.90 -3.58 8.66
C PRO A 45 -12.50 -2.18 8.88
N ALA A 46 -13.49 -2.04 9.75
CA ALA A 46 -14.07 -0.74 10.12
C ALA A 46 -13.12 0.09 11.00
N GLN A 47 -12.38 -0.55 11.92
CA GLN A 47 -11.37 0.15 12.71
C GLN A 47 -10.30 0.79 11.81
N VAL A 48 -9.79 0.02 10.84
CA VAL A 48 -8.82 0.48 9.85
C VAL A 48 -9.37 1.64 9.02
N PHE A 49 -10.62 1.51 8.55
CA PHE A 49 -11.28 2.58 7.81
C PHE A 49 -11.32 3.90 8.58
N ILE A 50 -11.76 3.86 9.85
CA ILE A 50 -11.85 5.05 10.71
C ILE A 50 -10.47 5.67 10.94
N VAL A 51 -9.47 4.85 11.28
CA VAL A 51 -8.09 5.33 11.50
C VAL A 51 -7.52 5.96 10.25
N LEU A 52 -7.75 5.38 9.07
CA LEU A 52 -7.27 5.95 7.80
C LEU A 52 -7.91 7.31 7.48
N ILE A 53 -9.23 7.44 7.69
CA ILE A 53 -9.93 8.72 7.52
C ILE A 53 -9.38 9.77 8.49
N LEU A 54 -9.24 9.43 9.76
CA LEU A 54 -8.68 10.32 10.77
C LEU A 54 -7.24 10.73 10.41
N ALA A 55 -6.40 9.78 9.99
CA ALA A 55 -5.02 10.04 9.61
C ALA A 55 -4.91 10.97 8.39
N ILE A 56 -5.76 10.78 7.38
CA ILE A 56 -5.81 11.67 6.19
C ILE A 56 -6.29 13.06 6.59
N GLY A 57 -7.34 13.16 7.42
CA GLY A 57 -7.87 14.43 7.92
C GLY A 57 -6.85 15.21 8.74
N LEU A 58 -6.17 14.54 9.69
CA LEU A 58 -5.08 15.13 10.47
C LEU A 58 -3.90 15.55 9.60
N SER A 59 -3.56 14.74 8.60
CA SER A 59 -2.51 15.08 7.62
C SER A 59 -2.86 16.31 6.80
N TRP A 60 -4.14 16.51 6.45
CA TRP A 60 -4.62 17.72 5.78
C TRP A 60 -4.50 18.96 6.67
N VAL A 61 -4.86 18.86 7.94
CA VAL A 61 -4.69 19.95 8.93
C VAL A 61 -3.21 20.29 9.08
N ALA A 62 -2.36 19.28 9.30
CA ALA A 62 -0.91 19.46 9.44
C ALA A 62 -0.28 20.10 8.19
N TYR A 63 -0.69 19.65 7.00
CA TYR A 63 -0.29 20.25 5.72
C TYR A 63 -0.68 21.74 5.66
N THR A 64 -1.93 22.05 5.99
CA THR A 64 -2.47 23.41 5.93
C THR A 64 -1.72 24.35 6.86
N ILE A 65 -1.48 23.95 8.12
CA ILE A 65 -0.71 24.73 9.10
C ILE A 65 0.73 24.95 8.59
N LYS A 66 1.41 23.87 8.19
CA LYS A 66 2.79 23.92 7.70
C LYS A 66 2.99 24.90 6.55
N TYR A 67 2.14 24.82 5.52
CA TYR A 67 2.30 25.65 4.32
C TYR A 67 1.73 27.07 4.49
N ARG A 68 0.82 27.29 5.43
CA ARG A 68 0.45 28.64 5.88
C ARG A 68 1.64 29.36 6.51
N ILE A 69 2.48 28.66 7.27
CA ILE A 69 3.68 29.23 7.91
C ILE A 69 4.82 29.43 6.90
N ARG A 70 4.99 28.51 5.93
CA ARG A 70 6.13 28.54 4.99
C ARG A 70 5.93 29.39 3.72
N ALA A 71 4.73 29.94 3.49
CA ALA A 71 4.34 30.78 2.34
C ALA A 71 4.66 30.22 0.92
N ASN A 72 5.15 28.98 0.82
CA ASN A 72 5.54 28.31 -0.42
C ASN A 72 4.77 27.00 -0.54
N ALA A 73 3.45 27.10 -0.70
CA ALA A 73 2.60 25.94 -0.89
C ALA A 73 2.82 25.31 -2.28
N PRO A 74 2.89 23.98 -2.38
CA PRO A 74 2.86 23.28 -3.66
C PRO A 74 1.66 23.70 -4.52
N SER A 75 1.89 23.83 -5.83
CA SER A 75 0.83 24.06 -6.81
C SER A 75 -0.23 22.96 -6.73
N GLY A 76 -1.50 23.35 -6.55
CA GLY A 76 -2.63 22.42 -6.42
C GLY A 76 -2.98 21.97 -4.99
N GLY A 77 -2.26 22.46 -3.97
CA GLY A 77 -2.60 22.22 -2.56
C GLY A 77 -2.53 20.74 -2.16
N PHE A 78 -3.29 20.38 -1.12
CA PHE A 78 -3.26 19.03 -0.53
C PHE A 78 -3.80 17.92 -1.46
N ILE A 79 -4.73 18.26 -2.35
CA ILE A 79 -5.25 17.30 -3.34
C ILE A 79 -4.27 17.20 -4.51
N GLY A 80 -3.77 18.34 -5.00
CA GLY A 80 -2.83 18.37 -6.13
C GLY A 80 -1.52 17.66 -5.84
N MET A 81 -1.03 17.67 -4.59
CA MET A 81 0.19 16.93 -4.24
C MET A 81 0.07 15.42 -4.44
N GLN A 82 -1.14 14.86 -4.41
CA GLN A 82 -1.37 13.42 -4.54
C GLN A 82 -1.23 12.93 -6.00
N GLN A 83 -1.31 13.83 -6.99
CA GLN A 83 -1.16 13.53 -8.44
C GLN A 83 -2.25 12.57 -8.97
N PHE A 84 -3.51 12.97 -8.91
CA PHE A 84 -4.63 12.25 -9.57
C PHE A 84 -4.65 12.51 -11.08
N THR A 85 -3.66 11.97 -11.80
CA THR A 85 -3.57 12.08 -13.27
C THR A 85 -4.28 10.90 -13.95
N THR A 86 -5.01 11.17 -15.04
CA THR A 86 -5.78 10.16 -15.76
C THR A 86 -4.85 9.11 -16.39
N LEU A 87 -5.36 7.87 -16.48
CA LEU A 87 -4.64 6.74 -17.08
C LEU A 87 -5.36 6.29 -18.35
N ALA A 88 -4.59 6.03 -19.40
CA ALA A 88 -5.13 5.38 -20.60
C ALA A 88 -5.64 3.97 -20.25
N TRP A 89 -6.72 3.53 -20.90
CA TRP A 89 -7.35 2.23 -20.62
C TRP A 89 -6.40 1.04 -20.73
N SER A 90 -5.53 1.03 -21.75
CA SER A 90 -4.51 -0.01 -21.92
C SER A 90 -3.54 -0.07 -20.73
N ARG A 91 -3.26 1.06 -20.11
CA ARG A 91 -2.41 1.16 -18.91
C ARG A 91 -3.16 0.70 -17.67
N THR A 92 -4.44 1.05 -17.54
CA THR A 92 -5.32 0.56 -16.47
C THR A 92 -5.36 -0.97 -16.45
N ALA A 93 -5.62 -1.60 -17.61
CA ALA A 93 -5.64 -3.06 -17.72
C ALA A 93 -4.31 -3.71 -17.32
N GLN A 94 -3.18 -3.13 -17.76
CA GLN A 94 -1.85 -3.63 -17.38
C GLN A 94 -1.57 -3.52 -15.88
N LEU A 95 -1.99 -2.42 -15.24
CA LEU A 95 -1.82 -2.23 -13.80
C LEU A 95 -2.69 -3.20 -13.00
N MET A 96 -3.91 -3.49 -13.47
CA MET A 96 -4.73 -4.55 -12.88
C MET A 96 -4.04 -5.92 -12.99
N LEU A 97 -3.46 -6.25 -14.16
CA LEU A 97 -2.71 -7.50 -14.32
C LEU A 97 -1.47 -7.56 -13.41
N VAL A 98 -0.80 -6.44 -13.16
CA VAL A 98 0.26 -6.37 -12.13
C VAL A 98 -0.29 -6.66 -10.75
N GLY A 99 -1.47 -6.14 -10.39
CA GLY A 99 -2.16 -6.48 -9.13
C GLY A 99 -2.49 -7.97 -9.02
N VAL A 100 -3.00 -8.59 -10.10
CA VAL A 100 -3.26 -10.04 -10.15
C VAL A 100 -1.96 -10.84 -9.99
N ALA A 101 -0.91 -10.48 -10.73
CA ALA A 101 0.39 -11.14 -10.64
C ALA A 101 0.98 -11.00 -9.24
N PHE A 102 0.80 -9.84 -8.59
CA PHE A 102 1.26 -9.63 -7.22
C PHE A 102 0.46 -10.48 -6.23
N ALA A 103 -0.85 -10.67 -6.41
CA ALA A 103 -1.65 -11.57 -5.57
C ALA A 103 -1.17 -13.02 -5.68
N LEU A 104 -0.90 -13.50 -6.90
CA LEU A 104 -0.36 -14.84 -7.12
C LEU A 104 1.05 -15.02 -6.54
N PHE A 105 1.92 -14.02 -6.76
CA PHE A 105 3.26 -13.97 -6.15
C PHE A 105 3.15 -14.10 -4.62
N TYR A 106 2.27 -13.28 -4.03
CA TYR A 106 2.09 -13.19 -2.59
C TYR A 106 1.56 -14.50 -2.01
N THR A 107 0.51 -15.07 -2.61
CA THR A 107 -0.07 -16.34 -2.17
C THR A 107 0.94 -17.49 -2.29
N ALA A 108 1.68 -17.57 -3.39
CA ALA A 108 2.70 -18.61 -3.57
C ALA A 108 3.86 -18.46 -2.57
N MET A 109 4.33 -17.24 -2.33
CA MET A 109 5.35 -16.95 -1.32
C MET A 109 4.88 -17.35 0.07
N MET A 110 3.65 -16.99 0.44
CA MET A 110 3.10 -17.31 1.74
C MET A 110 2.93 -18.82 1.95
N LYS A 111 2.40 -19.55 0.95
CA LYS A 111 2.27 -21.02 1.02
C LYS A 111 3.63 -21.72 1.07
N LEU A 112 4.61 -21.27 0.28
CA LEU A 112 5.98 -21.81 0.33
C LEU A 112 6.61 -21.61 1.71
N LEU A 113 6.46 -20.43 2.31
CA LEU A 113 6.98 -20.15 3.65
C LEU A 113 6.28 -21.00 4.72
N LEU A 114 4.97 -21.26 4.56
CA LEU A 114 4.24 -22.18 5.43
C LEU A 114 4.75 -23.63 5.31
N HIS A 115 5.11 -24.11 4.10
CA HIS A 115 5.75 -25.43 3.93
C HIS A 115 7.07 -25.55 4.70
N HIS A 116 7.77 -24.42 4.85
CA HIS A 116 9.04 -24.34 5.58
C HIS A 116 8.87 -23.89 7.05
N GLY A 117 7.66 -23.96 7.60
CA GLY A 117 7.41 -23.80 9.04
C GLY A 117 7.29 -22.35 9.53
N VAL A 118 7.10 -21.37 8.65
CA VAL A 118 6.82 -19.97 9.04
C VAL A 118 5.33 -19.82 9.39
N THR A 119 4.93 -20.30 10.56
CA THR A 119 3.52 -20.41 10.98
C THR A 119 2.83 -19.07 11.25
N ASP A 120 3.57 -18.00 11.54
CA ASP A 120 3.01 -16.65 11.78
C ASP A 120 2.13 -16.14 10.63
N LEU A 121 2.32 -16.69 9.42
CA LEU A 121 1.55 -16.37 8.23
C LEU A 121 0.11 -16.92 8.25
N SER A 122 -0.16 -18.02 8.98
CA SER A 122 -1.50 -18.62 9.00
C SER A 122 -2.50 -17.71 9.72
N HIS A 123 -2.06 -17.11 10.84
CA HIS A 123 -2.84 -16.15 11.61
C HIS A 123 -3.33 -14.96 10.77
N PHE A 124 -2.54 -14.53 9.79
CA PHE A 124 -2.93 -13.43 8.91
C PHE A 124 -4.17 -13.77 8.06
N THR A 125 -4.33 -15.02 7.62
CA THR A 125 -5.51 -15.43 6.86
C THR A 125 -6.67 -15.86 7.76
N GLU A 126 -6.37 -16.47 8.90
CA GLU A 126 -7.37 -16.92 9.89
C GLU A 126 -8.22 -15.77 10.43
N GLN A 127 -7.62 -14.60 10.70
CA GLN A 127 -8.35 -13.41 11.19
C GLN A 127 -9.45 -12.91 10.22
N TYR A 128 -9.40 -13.33 8.95
CA TYR A 128 -10.39 -12.98 7.94
C TYR A 128 -11.35 -14.12 7.61
N ALA A 129 -11.19 -15.32 8.19
CA ALA A 129 -11.97 -16.52 7.85
C ALA A 129 -13.48 -16.33 8.05
N ASP A 130 -13.88 -15.70 9.16
CA ASP A 130 -15.29 -15.49 9.53
C ASP A 130 -15.90 -14.18 8.99
N VAL A 131 -15.08 -13.34 8.35
CA VAL A 131 -15.54 -12.05 7.81
C VAL A 131 -16.37 -12.27 6.54
N ALA A 132 -17.56 -11.65 6.45
CA ALA A 132 -18.42 -11.78 5.28
C ALA A 132 -17.71 -11.31 3.99
N VAL A 133 -17.85 -12.08 2.90
CA VAL A 133 -17.11 -11.86 1.64
C VAL A 133 -17.33 -10.46 1.07
N TYR A 134 -18.59 -10.00 1.01
CA TYR A 134 -18.91 -8.67 0.47
C TYR A 134 -18.27 -7.55 1.29
N TYR A 135 -18.23 -7.70 2.61
CA TYR A 135 -17.64 -6.74 3.53
C TYR A 135 -16.11 -6.72 3.40
N LEU A 136 -15.50 -7.89 3.28
CA LEU A 136 -14.06 -8.04 3.05
C LEU A 136 -13.63 -7.42 1.71
N ILE A 137 -14.38 -7.65 0.63
CA ILE A 137 -14.10 -7.06 -0.70
C ILE A 137 -14.28 -5.54 -0.67
N ALA A 138 -15.36 -5.04 -0.07
CA ALA A 138 -15.58 -3.60 0.06
C ALA A 138 -14.45 -2.94 0.85
N SER A 139 -14.04 -3.54 1.97
CA SER A 139 -12.89 -3.08 2.75
C SER A 139 -11.59 -3.13 1.96
N ALA A 140 -11.32 -4.23 1.24
CA ALA A 140 -10.13 -4.41 0.41
C ALA A 140 -9.99 -3.32 -0.66
N VAL A 141 -11.09 -2.75 -1.16
CA VAL A 141 -11.04 -1.63 -2.10
C VAL A 141 -10.88 -0.31 -1.36
N ILE A 142 -11.76 -0.03 -0.39
CA ILE A 142 -11.82 1.29 0.26
C ILE A 142 -10.59 1.53 1.13
N ASN A 143 -10.24 0.59 2.01
CA ASN A 143 -9.12 0.76 2.92
C ASN A 143 -7.81 0.83 2.15
N THR A 144 -7.62 0.00 1.12
CA THR A 144 -6.41 0.06 0.29
C THR A 144 -6.29 1.37 -0.47
N ALA A 145 -7.39 1.91 -1.01
CA ALA A 145 -7.35 3.23 -1.66
C ALA A 145 -6.94 4.33 -0.68
N LEU A 146 -7.53 4.35 0.53
CA LEU A 146 -7.21 5.32 1.58
C LEU A 146 -5.77 5.17 2.09
N GLU A 147 -5.31 3.93 2.29
CA GLU A 147 -3.95 3.60 2.69
C GLU A 147 -2.93 4.15 1.68
N LEU A 148 -3.18 3.94 0.38
CA LEU A 148 -2.31 4.43 -0.68
C LEU A 148 -2.36 5.95 -0.83
N ILE A 149 -3.51 6.58 -0.59
CA ILE A 149 -3.61 8.03 -0.44
C ILE A 149 -2.71 8.54 0.69
N LEU A 150 -2.77 7.89 1.85
CA LEU A 150 -1.99 8.28 3.02
C LEU A 150 -0.48 8.09 2.81
N PHE A 151 -0.05 6.89 2.43
CA PHE A 151 1.37 6.57 2.36
C PHE A 151 2.04 7.04 1.07
N ILE A 152 1.41 6.85 -0.09
CA ILE A 152 1.99 7.24 -1.39
C ILE A 152 1.56 8.66 -1.78
N GLY A 153 0.28 8.99 -1.63
CA GLY A 153 -0.25 10.30 -1.97
C GLY A 153 0.27 11.43 -1.06
N ILE A 154 0.39 11.18 0.24
CA ILE A 154 0.76 12.22 1.22
C ILE A 154 2.20 12.04 1.69
N LEU A 155 2.49 10.96 2.44
CA LEU A 155 3.77 10.77 3.11
C LEU A 155 4.93 10.73 2.11
N PHE A 156 4.87 9.88 1.09
CA PHE A 156 5.92 9.77 0.07
C PHE A 156 6.19 11.10 -0.65
N ASN A 157 5.13 11.83 -1.01
CA ASN A 157 5.27 13.12 -1.68
C ASN A 157 5.94 14.19 -0.81
N GLU A 158 5.75 14.13 0.50
CA GLU A 158 6.39 15.05 1.45
C GLU A 158 7.84 14.64 1.75
N VAL A 159 8.10 13.33 1.83
CA VAL A 159 9.45 12.79 2.06
C VAL A 159 10.36 13.03 0.85
N ARG A 160 9.88 12.78 -0.37
CA ARG A 160 10.69 12.90 -1.60
C ARG A 160 11.15 14.32 -1.94
N ARG A 161 10.55 15.36 -1.33
CA ARG A 161 10.97 16.75 -1.53
C ARG A 161 12.35 17.04 -0.95
N GLY A 162 12.78 16.26 0.04
CA GLY A 162 14.05 16.48 0.74
C GLY A 162 15.20 15.60 0.27
N ILE A 163 14.95 14.53 -0.48
CA ILE A 163 15.93 13.45 -0.71
C ILE A 163 15.76 12.78 -2.07
N PRO A 164 16.77 12.02 -2.55
CA PRO A 164 16.62 11.21 -3.76
C PRO A 164 15.43 10.24 -3.65
N THR A 165 14.72 10.08 -4.75
CA THR A 165 13.44 9.35 -4.79
C THR A 165 13.54 7.91 -4.31
N LEU A 166 14.66 7.23 -4.56
CA LEU A 166 14.89 5.85 -4.09
C LEU A 166 14.84 5.74 -2.57
N TRP A 167 15.43 6.69 -1.85
CA TRP A 167 15.40 6.72 -0.39
C TRP A 167 13.99 6.98 0.15
N ALA A 168 13.20 7.80 -0.56
CA ALA A 168 11.82 8.06 -0.18
C ALA A 168 10.97 6.80 -0.35
N VAL A 169 11.19 6.02 -1.42
CA VAL A 169 10.54 4.71 -1.61
C VAL A 169 10.92 3.78 -0.47
N LEU A 170 12.21 3.63 -0.16
CA LEU A 170 12.67 2.74 0.91
C LEU A 170 12.03 3.09 2.27
N ILE A 171 12.10 4.37 2.67
CA ILE A 171 11.56 4.83 3.96
C ILE A 171 10.06 4.56 4.06
N VAL A 172 9.29 4.93 3.03
CA VAL A 172 7.84 4.72 3.04
C VAL A 172 7.48 3.24 3.00
N SER A 173 8.23 2.43 2.25
CA SER A 173 8.02 0.97 2.19
C SER A 173 8.24 0.31 3.55
N ILE A 174 9.29 0.74 4.28
CA ILE A 174 9.55 0.27 5.64
C ILE A 174 8.43 0.69 6.59
N ILE A 175 7.97 1.95 6.51
CA ILE A 175 6.86 2.44 7.36
C ILE A 175 5.57 1.66 7.09
N MET A 176 5.21 1.45 5.82
CA MET A 176 4.04 0.65 5.45
C MET A 176 4.15 -0.78 5.98
N ALA A 177 5.32 -1.40 5.79
CA ALA A 177 5.58 -2.75 6.28
C ALA A 177 5.44 -2.87 7.80
N ILE A 178 6.04 -1.96 8.59
CA ILE A 178 5.97 -2.00 10.05
C ILE A 178 4.53 -1.87 10.56
N LEU A 179 3.71 -1.09 9.86
CA LEU A 179 2.30 -0.87 10.22
C LEU A 179 1.39 -2.03 9.77
N GLN A 180 1.90 -2.96 8.98
CA GLN A 180 1.14 -4.11 8.50
C GLN A 180 1.08 -5.22 9.58
N PRO A 181 -0.11 -5.79 9.86
CA PRO A 181 -0.24 -6.92 10.78
C PRO A 181 0.30 -8.22 10.16
N GLY A 182 0.57 -9.23 11.02
CA GLY A 182 0.97 -10.58 10.60
C GLY A 182 2.44 -10.94 10.80
N GLY A 183 3.17 -10.17 11.61
CA GLY A 183 4.52 -10.54 12.06
C GLY A 183 5.65 -10.28 11.04
N PRO A 184 6.92 -10.52 11.41
CA PRO A 184 8.09 -10.08 10.65
C PRO A 184 8.15 -10.60 9.20
N ALA A 185 7.69 -11.83 8.96
CA ALA A 185 7.65 -12.41 7.61
C ALA A 185 6.71 -11.63 6.68
N MET A 186 5.52 -11.28 7.17
CA MET A 186 4.56 -10.43 6.44
C MET A 186 5.12 -9.05 6.17
N GLN A 187 5.78 -8.44 7.15
CA GLN A 187 6.39 -7.13 7.01
C GLN A 187 7.48 -7.15 5.93
N LEU A 188 8.29 -8.21 5.85
CA LEU A 188 9.32 -8.33 4.81
C LEU A 188 8.71 -8.39 3.40
N ILE A 189 7.62 -9.14 3.22
CA ILE A 189 6.88 -9.17 1.94
C ILE A 189 6.25 -7.79 1.67
N GLY A 190 5.73 -7.14 2.71
CA GLY A 190 5.17 -5.78 2.68
C GLY A 190 6.18 -4.72 2.22
N VAL A 191 7.48 -4.87 2.54
CA VAL A 191 8.53 -3.99 1.99
C VAL A 191 8.58 -4.10 0.46
N GLY A 192 8.55 -5.33 -0.07
CA GLY A 192 8.51 -5.55 -1.53
C GLY A 192 7.31 -4.89 -2.19
N LEU A 193 6.15 -4.95 -1.54
CA LEU A 193 4.93 -4.27 -1.99
C LEU A 193 5.07 -2.73 -1.97
N GLY A 194 5.64 -2.17 -0.90
CA GLY A 194 5.92 -0.73 -0.83
C GLY A 194 6.84 -0.26 -1.96
N PHE A 195 7.84 -1.06 -2.32
CA PHE A 195 8.72 -0.79 -3.45
C PHE A 195 7.97 -0.82 -4.78
N LEU A 196 7.11 -1.82 -4.99
CA LEU A 196 6.24 -1.92 -6.17
C LEU A 196 5.37 -0.66 -6.33
N TYR A 197 4.72 -0.23 -5.25
CA TYR A 197 3.89 0.98 -5.26
C TYR A 197 4.72 2.23 -5.52
N GLY A 198 5.77 2.47 -4.73
CA GLY A 198 6.61 3.65 -4.85
C GLY A 198 7.22 3.78 -6.26
N TYR A 199 7.77 2.69 -6.80
CA TYR A 199 8.34 2.69 -8.14
C TYR A 199 7.29 2.92 -9.23
N THR A 200 6.13 2.28 -9.14
CA THR A 200 5.03 2.49 -10.09
C THR A 200 4.57 3.94 -10.07
N TYR A 201 4.35 4.50 -8.88
CA TYR A 201 3.94 5.89 -8.72
C TYR A 201 4.92 6.87 -9.35
N ILE A 202 6.23 6.67 -9.17
CA ILE A 202 7.26 7.51 -9.80
C ILE A 202 7.19 7.43 -11.33
N ARG A 203 6.96 6.23 -11.87
CA ARG A 203 6.94 5.99 -13.32
C ARG A 203 5.66 6.48 -14.00
N THR A 204 4.53 6.48 -13.30
CA THR A 204 3.25 6.92 -13.85
C THR A 204 2.92 8.36 -13.52
N ASN A 205 3.51 8.90 -12.44
CA ASN A 205 3.11 10.15 -11.79
C ASN A 205 1.59 10.21 -11.56
N SER A 206 1.01 9.08 -11.17
CA SER A 206 -0.44 8.91 -10.97
C SER A 206 -0.72 8.06 -9.75
N ILE A 207 -1.45 8.60 -8.77
CA ILE A 207 -1.87 7.79 -7.62
C ILE A 207 -2.89 6.72 -7.99
N TRP A 208 -3.68 6.95 -9.05
CA TRP A 208 -4.58 5.93 -9.59
C TRP A 208 -3.83 4.65 -9.95
N SER A 209 -2.57 4.76 -10.38
CA SER A 209 -1.81 3.57 -10.79
C SER A 209 -1.52 2.62 -9.64
N VAL A 210 -1.18 3.16 -8.47
CA VAL A 210 -0.93 2.35 -7.27
C VAL A 210 -2.23 1.88 -6.64
N ILE A 211 -3.28 2.72 -6.66
CA ILE A 211 -4.62 2.34 -6.17
C ILE A 211 -5.15 1.15 -6.98
N LEU A 212 -5.03 1.18 -8.31
CA LEU A 212 -5.44 0.06 -9.16
C LEU A 212 -4.69 -1.23 -8.83
N ILE A 213 -3.36 -1.18 -8.73
CA ILE A 213 -2.57 -2.36 -8.35
C ILE A 213 -3.01 -2.88 -6.99
N GLY A 214 -3.08 -2.02 -5.98
CA GLY A 214 -3.38 -2.42 -4.61
C GLY A 214 -4.80 -2.96 -4.43
N CYS A 215 -5.80 -2.28 -4.99
CA CYS A 215 -7.18 -2.76 -4.94
C CYS A 215 -7.33 -4.09 -5.68
N THR A 216 -6.76 -4.24 -6.89
CA THR A 216 -6.81 -5.52 -7.60
C THR A 216 -6.08 -6.62 -6.84
N PHE A 217 -4.90 -6.33 -6.29
CA PHE A 217 -4.18 -7.26 -5.43
C PHE A 217 -5.04 -7.75 -4.26
N ASN A 218 -5.56 -6.84 -3.43
CA ASN A 218 -6.29 -7.23 -2.23
C ASN A 218 -7.60 -7.95 -2.58
N VAL A 219 -8.34 -7.52 -3.61
CA VAL A 219 -9.57 -8.20 -4.05
C VAL A 219 -9.27 -9.62 -4.52
N VAL A 220 -8.24 -9.81 -5.36
CA VAL A 220 -7.87 -11.14 -5.86
C VAL A 220 -7.36 -12.01 -4.72
N PHE A 221 -6.48 -11.47 -3.87
CA PHE A 221 -5.93 -12.20 -2.73
C PHE A 221 -7.03 -12.67 -1.77
N PHE A 222 -7.94 -11.80 -1.34
CA PHE A 222 -9.02 -12.20 -0.45
C PHE A 222 -10.05 -13.11 -1.11
N THR A 223 -10.22 -13.01 -2.43
CA THR A 223 -11.04 -13.96 -3.19
C THR A 223 -10.39 -15.35 -3.19
N LEU A 224 -9.07 -15.44 -3.36
CA LEU A 224 -8.34 -16.70 -3.21
C LEU A 224 -8.56 -17.25 -1.81
N VAL A 225 -8.31 -16.46 -0.75
CA VAL A 225 -8.47 -16.87 0.66
C VAL A 225 -9.89 -17.37 0.96
N LYS A 226 -10.92 -16.79 0.35
CA LYS A 226 -12.33 -17.18 0.54
C LYS A 226 -12.78 -18.35 -0.31
N THR A 227 -11.93 -18.89 -1.16
CA THR A 227 -12.24 -20.01 -2.04
C THR A 227 -11.25 -21.15 -1.83
N SER A 228 -11.57 -22.33 -2.34
CA SER A 228 -10.65 -23.48 -2.31
C SER A 228 -9.37 -23.24 -3.12
N ALA A 229 -9.29 -22.17 -3.91
CA ALA A 229 -8.10 -21.82 -4.68
C ALA A 229 -6.90 -21.54 -3.77
N PHE A 230 -7.10 -20.97 -2.58
CA PHE A 230 -6.01 -20.73 -1.64
C PHE A 230 -5.37 -22.04 -1.17
N ASP A 231 -6.18 -23.00 -0.74
CA ASP A 231 -5.70 -24.29 -0.27
C ASP A 231 -5.18 -25.16 -1.42
N TRP A 232 -5.77 -25.04 -2.61
CA TRP A 232 -5.27 -25.68 -3.81
C TRP A 232 -3.85 -25.18 -4.17
N ILE A 233 -3.58 -23.87 -4.10
CA ILE A 233 -2.20 -23.37 -4.28
C ILE A 233 -1.28 -23.94 -3.19
N GLY A 234 -1.77 -24.07 -1.96
CA GLY A 234 -1.03 -24.67 -0.85
C GLY A 234 -0.77 -26.17 -0.97
N SER A 235 -1.44 -26.89 -1.86
CA SER A 235 -1.16 -28.32 -2.08
C SER A 235 -0.16 -28.57 -3.21
N LEU A 236 0.25 -27.53 -3.92
CA LEU A 236 1.30 -27.59 -4.94
C LEU A 236 2.66 -27.84 -4.28
N ASN A 237 3.56 -28.54 -4.96
CA ASN A 237 4.92 -28.73 -4.44
C ASN A 237 5.76 -27.43 -4.49
N ASP A 238 6.85 -27.40 -3.73
CA ASP A 238 7.74 -26.23 -3.62
C ASP A 238 8.29 -25.77 -4.97
N VAL A 239 8.58 -26.71 -5.89
CA VAL A 239 9.09 -26.37 -7.23
C VAL A 239 8.07 -25.54 -8.01
N VAL A 240 6.80 -25.92 -7.98
CA VAL A 240 5.74 -25.18 -8.67
C VAL A 240 5.52 -23.81 -8.01
N LEU A 241 5.54 -23.75 -6.67
CA LEU A 241 5.42 -22.48 -5.94
C LEU A 241 6.57 -21.51 -6.28
N VAL A 242 7.80 -22.01 -6.32
CA VAL A 242 8.98 -21.22 -6.73
C VAL A 242 8.85 -20.74 -8.17
N LEU A 243 8.39 -21.61 -9.09
CA LEU A 243 8.15 -21.20 -10.49
C LEU A 243 7.08 -20.10 -10.57
N MET A 244 5.98 -20.21 -9.83
CA MET A 244 4.95 -19.16 -9.77
C MET A 244 5.53 -17.83 -9.27
N ILE A 245 6.33 -17.86 -8.19
CA ILE A 245 7.01 -16.68 -7.62
C ILE A 245 7.93 -16.04 -8.68
N VAL A 246 8.78 -16.83 -9.33
CA VAL A 246 9.73 -16.31 -10.33
C VAL A 246 9.00 -15.73 -11.54
N VAL A 247 8.03 -16.44 -12.10
CA VAL A 247 7.29 -16.00 -13.29
C VAL A 247 6.53 -14.70 -13.01
N THR A 248 5.82 -14.62 -11.88
CA THR A 248 5.07 -13.41 -11.50
C THR A 248 6.01 -12.24 -11.18
N ALA A 249 7.13 -12.47 -10.49
CA ALA A 249 8.14 -11.45 -10.22
C ALA A 249 8.76 -10.89 -11.52
N VAL A 250 9.14 -11.78 -12.45
CA VAL A 250 9.68 -11.39 -13.76
C VAL A 250 8.63 -10.63 -14.58
N TYR A 251 7.38 -11.07 -14.58
CA TYR A 251 6.29 -10.37 -15.26
C TYR A 251 6.10 -8.95 -14.72
N MET A 252 6.06 -8.78 -13.40
CA MET A 252 5.93 -7.46 -12.78
C MET A 252 7.14 -6.57 -13.10
N ALA A 253 8.36 -7.09 -12.97
CA ALA A 253 9.58 -6.36 -13.31
C ALA A 253 9.62 -5.95 -14.79
N ALA A 254 9.31 -6.86 -15.71
CA ALA A 254 9.28 -6.61 -17.15
C ALA A 254 8.24 -5.53 -17.51
N THR A 255 7.05 -5.60 -16.92
CA THR A 255 5.98 -4.62 -17.13
C THR A 255 6.40 -3.21 -16.70
N LEU A 256 7.15 -3.11 -15.59
CA LEU A 256 7.59 -1.84 -15.04
C LEU A 256 8.88 -1.28 -15.70
N ILE A 257 9.73 -2.13 -16.29
CA ILE A 257 10.99 -1.76 -16.94
C ILE A 257 10.81 -1.42 -18.42
N SER A 258 10.07 -2.27 -19.16
CA SER A 258 10.04 -2.30 -20.64
C SER A 258 9.65 -0.99 -21.33
N ARG A 259 9.05 -0.03 -20.61
CA ARG A 259 8.49 1.18 -21.21
C ARG A 259 9.30 2.47 -21.02
N ARG A 260 10.61 2.39 -20.74
CA ARG A 260 11.53 3.55 -20.99
C ARG A 260 11.58 3.94 -22.49
N VAL A 261 11.27 3.01 -23.40
CA VAL A 261 11.55 3.17 -24.84
C VAL A 261 10.47 3.97 -25.59
N THR A 262 9.21 4.00 -25.11
CA THR A 262 8.11 4.60 -25.89
C THR A 262 7.97 6.12 -25.70
N LEU A 263 8.41 6.67 -24.57
CA LEU A 263 8.39 8.13 -24.34
C LEU A 263 9.50 8.87 -25.11
N ASN A 264 10.56 8.18 -25.54
CA ASN A 264 11.61 8.77 -26.38
C ASN A 264 11.29 8.77 -27.88
N LYS A 265 10.22 8.10 -28.32
CA LYS A 265 9.80 8.05 -29.73
C LYS A 265 8.73 9.08 -30.12
N TYR A 266 8.11 9.76 -29.15
CA TYR A 266 7.04 10.75 -29.42
C TYR A 266 7.31 12.14 -28.82
N GLY A 267 8.47 12.37 -28.19
CA GLY A 267 8.86 13.66 -27.61
C GLY A 267 9.90 14.43 -28.41
N ARG A 268 10.04 14.14 -29.71
CA ARG A 268 11.04 14.76 -30.60
C ARG A 268 10.46 15.25 -31.92
N GLU A 269 9.21 15.70 -31.96
CA GLU A 269 8.70 16.53 -33.05
C GLU A 269 7.70 17.54 -32.46
N GLY A 270 8.06 18.83 -32.49
CA GLY A 270 7.25 19.96 -32.03
C GLY A 270 7.95 20.84 -31.00
#